data_AF-I0YR31-F1
#
_entry.id   AF-I0YR31-F1
#
_cell.length_a   1.000
_cell.length_b   1.000
_cell.length_c   1.000
_cell.angle_alpha   90.00
_cell.angle_beta   90.00
_cell.angle_gamma   90.00
#
_symmetry.space_group_name_H-M   'P 1'
#
loop_
_entity.id
_entity.type
_entity.pdbx_description
1 polymer ?
#
loop_
_entity_poly.entity_id
_entity_poly.type
_entity_poly.pdbx_seq_one_letter_code
_entity_poly.pdbx_strand_id
1 'polypeptide(L)' 'QTVCTYWLKGLCMKGEECGFLHQLDPQRMPVCRTLLKFGECKDPECPFKHNLEEVKECNMYKLGFCVYGPRCRFRH' A
#
# COMPACT_ATOMS: atom_id res chain seq x y z
N GLN A 1 0.21 -2.98 -11.88
CA GLN A 1 -1.04 -2.44 -11.30
C GLN A 1 -1.27 -3.11 -9.95
N THR A 2 -1.80 -2.41 -8.95
CA THR A 2 -1.94 -2.90 -7.55
C THR A 2 -3.41 -3.13 -7.22
N VAL A 3 -3.71 -4.10 -6.35
CA VAL A 3 -5.09 -4.37 -5.89
C VAL A 3 -5.66 -3.16 -5.13
N CYS A 4 -6.90 -2.83 -5.44
CA CYS A 4 -7.64 -1.75 -4.79
C CYS A 4 -8.01 -2.15 -3.36
N THR A 5 -7.44 -1.45 -2.38
CA THR A 5 -7.71 -1.70 -0.96
C THR A 5 -9.11 -1.30 -0.53
N TYR A 6 -9.74 -0.35 -1.23
CA TYR A 6 -11.13 0.04 -0.99
C TYR A 6 -12.09 -1.00 -1.55
N TRP A 7 -11.79 -1.57 -2.72
CA TRP A 7 -12.60 -2.63 -3.32
C TRP A 7 -12.57 -3.90 -2.47
N LEU A 8 -11.40 -4.28 -1.97
CA LEU A 8 -11.25 -5.37 -0.99
C LEU A 8 -12.16 -5.22 0.24
N LYS A 9 -12.51 -3.98 0.60
CA LYS A 9 -13.38 -3.65 1.75
C LYS A 9 -14.83 -3.37 1.35
N GLY A 10 -15.17 -3.46 0.06
CA GLY A 10 -16.48 -3.05 -0.46
C GLY A 10 -16.76 -1.54 -0.43
N LEU A 11 -15.71 -0.72 -0.27
CA LEU A 11 -15.80 0.75 -0.12
C LEU A 11 -15.39 1.51 -1.40
N CYS A 12 -15.08 0.82 -2.49
CA CYS A 12 -14.69 1.49 -3.73
C CYS A 12 -15.93 2.06 -4.44
N MET A 13 -15.97 3.39 -4.59
CA MET A 13 -17.05 4.08 -5.30
C MET A 13 -16.75 4.30 -6.79
N LYS A 14 -15.54 3.98 -7.26
CA LYS A 14 -15.10 4.26 -8.63
C LYS A 14 -15.51 3.20 -9.65
N GLY A 15 -16.10 2.08 -9.22
CA GLY A 15 -16.53 1.01 -10.12
C GLY A 15 -15.43 0.59 -11.10
N GLU A 16 -15.75 0.56 -12.39
CA GLU A 16 -14.83 0.19 -13.47
C GLU A 16 -13.82 1.29 -13.83
N GLU A 17 -14.07 2.54 -13.42
CA GLU A 17 -13.15 3.66 -13.62
C GLU A 17 -12.02 3.69 -12.57
N CYS A 18 -11.98 2.69 -11.68
CA CYS A 18 -10.92 2.56 -10.70
C CYS A 18 -9.60 2.19 -11.38
N GLY A 19 -8.59 3.08 -11.30
CA GLY A 19 -7.24 2.79 -11.81
C GLY A 19 -6.47 1.68 -11.08
N PHE A 20 -7.09 1.02 -10.10
CA PHE A 20 -6.54 -0.09 -9.32
C PHE A 20 -7.27 -1.40 -9.66
N LEU A 21 -6.62 -2.53 -9.42
CA LEU A 21 -7.15 -3.85 -9.76
C LEU A 21 -8.34 -4.21 -8.83
N HIS A 22 -9.49 -4.52 -9.40
CA HIS A 22 -10.67 -5.07 -8.70
C HIS A 22 -10.70 -6.61 -8.79
N GLN A 23 -9.57 -7.24 -8.47
CA GLN A 23 -9.41 -8.69 -8.45
C GLN A 23 -8.49 -9.05 -7.29
N LEU A 24 -8.75 -10.19 -6.65
CA LEU A 24 -7.88 -10.72 -5.62
C LEU A 24 -6.64 -11.33 -6.31
N ASP A 25 -5.51 -10.63 -6.22
CA ASP A 25 -4.22 -11.11 -6.73
C ASP A 25 -3.14 -10.90 -5.64
N PRO A 26 -2.71 -11.97 -4.95
CA PRO A 26 -1.69 -11.89 -3.89
C PRO A 26 -0.36 -11.29 -4.35
N GLN A 27 0.03 -11.47 -5.61
CA GLN A 27 1.29 -10.93 -6.14
C GLN A 27 1.22 -9.42 -6.38
N ARG A 28 0.01 -8.90 -6.58
CA ARG A 28 -0.26 -7.48 -6.83
C ARG A 28 -0.83 -6.76 -5.62
N MET A 29 -0.84 -7.41 -4.45
CA MET A 29 -1.27 -6.79 -3.20
C MET A 29 -0.30 -5.68 -2.78
N PRO A 30 -0.80 -4.57 -2.21
CA PRO A 30 0.06 -3.55 -1.63
C PRO A 30 0.73 -4.07 -0.36
N VAL A 31 1.80 -3.39 0.04
CA VAL A 31 2.52 -3.68 1.29
C VAL A 31 1.63 -3.38 2.50
N CYS A 32 1.73 -4.22 3.53
CA CYS A 32 1.00 -4.09 4.77
C CYS A 32 1.35 -2.76 5.45
N ARG A 33 0.33 -1.93 5.67
CA ARG A 33 0.51 -0.60 6.29
C ARG A 33 0.94 -0.70 7.74
N THR A 34 0.51 -1.74 8.45
CA THR A 34 0.90 -1.99 9.85
C THR A 34 2.39 -2.33 9.91
N LEU A 35 2.85 -3.24 9.05
CA LEU A 35 4.27 -3.56 8.91
C LEU A 35 5.09 -2.30 8.57
N LEU A 36 4.64 -1.51 7.60
CA LEU A 36 5.36 -0.29 7.19
C LEU A 36 5.49 0.74 8.32
N LYS A 37 4.46 0.86 9.18
CA LYS A 37 4.42 1.87 10.23
C LYS A 37 5.10 1.42 11.53
N PHE A 38 4.92 0.16 11.92
CA PHE A 38 5.34 -0.36 13.22
C PHE A 38 6.51 -1.35 13.12
N GLY A 39 6.90 -1.77 11.92
CA GLY A 39 7.93 -2.79 11.70
C GLY A 39 7.44 -4.22 11.90
N GLU A 40 6.22 -4.42 12.42
CA GLU A 40 5.61 -5.74 12.62
C GLU A 40 4.11 -5.73 12.25
N CYS A 41 3.62 -6.89 11.80
CA CYS A 41 2.19 -7.16 11.66
C CYS A 41 1.87 -8.46 12.39
N LYS A 42 0.91 -8.42 13.31
CA LYS A 42 0.50 -9.57 14.15
C LYS A 42 -0.64 -10.39 13.54
N ASP A 43 -1.08 -10.02 12.35
CA ASP A 43 -2.21 -10.66 11.67
C ASP A 43 -1.69 -11.83 10.81
N PRO A 44 -1.97 -13.10 11.18
CA PRO A 44 -1.45 -14.26 10.48
C PRO A 44 -2.10 -14.48 9.11
N GLU A 45 -3.30 -13.95 8.89
CA GLU A 45 -4.05 -14.05 7.63
C GLU A 45 -4.02 -12.74 6.83
N CYS A 46 -2.99 -11.92 7.04
CA CYS A 46 -2.93 -10.60 6.43
C CYS A 46 -2.85 -10.73 4.91
N PRO A 47 -3.82 -10.19 4.15
CA PRO A 47 -3.83 -10.33 2.70
C PRO A 47 -2.78 -9.42 2.03
N PHE A 48 -2.11 -8.55 2.79
CA PHE A 48 -1.13 -7.60 2.30
C PHE A 48 0.30 -8.17 2.29
N LYS A 49 1.16 -7.62 1.44
CA LYS A 49 2.56 -8.06 1.37
C LYS A 49 3.34 -7.67 2.63
N HIS A 50 4.12 -8.62 3.15
CA HIS A 50 5.05 -8.39 4.26
C HIS A 50 6.52 -8.23 3.83
N ASN A 51 6.79 -8.02 2.54
CA ASN A 51 8.12 -7.66 2.06
C ASN A 51 8.26 -6.13 1.94
N LEU A 52 9.25 -5.56 2.63
CA LEU A 52 9.59 -4.13 2.59
C LEU A 52 10.59 -3.77 1.48
N GLU A 53 11.17 -4.75 0.80
CA GLU A 53 12.15 -4.54 -0.30
C GLU A 53 11.49 -3.92 -1.54
N GLU A 54 10.23 -4.25 -1.81
CA GLU A 54 9.47 -3.71 -2.95
C GLU A 54 8.92 -2.28 -2.70
N VAL A 55 9.15 -1.72 -1.51
CA VAL A 55 8.68 -0.36 -1.17
C VAL A 55 9.54 0.66 -1.88
N LYS A 56 8.94 1.37 -2.85
CA LYS A 56 9.60 2.45 -3.58
C LYS A 56 10.01 3.60 -2.65
N GLU A 57 11.12 4.23 -3.00
CA GLU A 57 11.58 5.46 -2.35
C GLU A 57 10.66 6.64 -2.66
N CYS A 58 10.56 7.56 -1.71
CA CYS A 58 9.78 8.78 -1.86
C CYS A 58 10.59 9.83 -2.60
N ASN A 59 10.25 10.05 -3.87
CA ASN A 59 10.91 11.09 -4.67
C ASN A 59 10.78 12.49 -4.05
N MET A 60 9.67 12.81 -3.37
CA MET A 60 9.47 14.12 -2.75
C MET A 60 10.41 14.33 -1.55
N TYR A 61 10.53 13.30 -0.70
CA TYR A 61 11.47 13.34 0.41
C TYR A 61 12.92 13.43 -0.09
N LYS A 62 13.25 12.72 -1.17
CA LYS A 62 14.56 12.81 -1.83
C LYS A 62 14.88 14.21 -2.35
N LEU A 63 13.86 15.00 -2.73
CA LEU A 63 14.00 16.40 -3.12
C LEU A 63 14.04 17.37 -1.92
N GLY A 64 13.95 16.86 -0.69
CA GLY A 64 14.13 17.61 0.56
C GLY A 64 12.87 17.69 1.44
N PHE A 65 11.67 17.47 0.90
CA PHE A 65 10.44 17.57 1.70
C PHE A 65 9.31 16.69 1.16
N CYS A 66 8.68 15.92 2.04
CA CYS A 66 7.46 15.18 1.72
C CYS A 66 6.26 15.72 2.50
N VAL A 67 5.24 16.20 1.77
CA VAL A 67 3.98 16.72 2.34
C VAL A 67 3.25 15.70 3.22
N TYR A 68 3.48 14.40 2.98
CA TYR A 68 2.85 13.32 3.75
C TYR A 68 3.61 12.98 5.04
N GLY A 69 4.84 13.47 5.21
CA GLY A 69 5.67 13.25 6.39
C GLY A 69 5.71 11.77 6.83
N PRO A 70 5.55 11.45 8.13
CA PRO A 70 5.59 10.07 8.63
C PRO A 70 4.40 9.21 8.18
N ARG A 71 3.42 9.78 7.46
CA ARG A 71 2.29 9.04 6.87
C ARG A 71 2.54 8.68 5.40
N CYS A 72 3.68 9.05 4.83
CA CYS A 72 4.02 8.67 3.47
C CYS A 72 4.08 7.15 3.34
N ARG A 73 3.56 6.64 2.22
CA ARG A 73 3.54 5.21 1.90
C ARG A 73 4.84 4.69 1.28
N PHE A 74 5.77 5.60 1.03
CA PHE A 74 7.05 5.34 0.38
C PHE A 74 8.16 5.45 1.42
N ARG A 75 9.30 4.79 1.15
CA ARG A 75 10.47 4.89 2.02
C ARG A 75 11.01 6.32 1.98
N HIS A 76 11.15 6.93 3.15
CA HIS A 76 11.85 8.21 3.34
C HIS A 76 13.30 7.92 3.70
#